data_AF-A0A2N5JSG7-F1
#
_entry.id   AF-A0A2N5JSG7-F1
#
_cell.length_a   1.000
_cell.length_b   1.000
_cell.length_c   1.000
_cell.angle_alpha   90.00
_cell.angle_beta   90.00
_cell.angle_gamma   90.00
#
_symmetry.space_group_name_H-M   'P 1'
#
loop_
_entity.id
_entity.type
_entity.pdbx_description
1 polymer ?
#
loop_
_entity_poly.entity_id
_entity_poly.type
_entity_poly.pdbx_seq_one_letter_code
_entity_poly.pdbx_strand_id
1 'polypeptide(L)'
;MEKSYQEMPMENDACEDLQRSIVELKAEIAELQQQKAQLIATQTEALQQSLQASLSLYEQKKQELQDQINVLQRKAERIQQEMRTTYAGVSQDIAVRVQGFRDYLVGSLQDLVTSVEKLELVPVPPATPAPEVPAPQEVPLLAEDVFDDYKEKITQLLDRYRTMPDYYGPAWKLRRTFEKVHSDRVADWFFKAAGRGAVSSMGTRLQNILVASAAVSVLRVLYGNRVKLLILATSPERLGEWRRGLQDCLGVSRDVFGPIGHNSI
;
A
#
# COMPACT_ATOMS: atom_id res chain seq x y z
N MET A 1 91.15 -44.06 -60.77
CA MET A 1 91.37 -42.72 -60.21
C MET A 1 90.08 -41.96 -60.27
N GLU A 2 89.58 -41.70 -59.08
CA GLU A 2 88.42 -40.91 -58.63
C GLU A 2 87.61 -40.14 -59.69
N LYS A 3 86.36 -40.57 -59.88
CA LYS A 3 85.25 -39.62 -60.07
C LYS A 3 84.85 -39.14 -58.67
N SER A 4 85.43 -38.03 -58.23
CA SER A 4 84.98 -37.33 -57.02
C SER A 4 83.77 -36.47 -57.36
N TYR A 5 82.72 -36.64 -56.57
CA TYR A 5 81.43 -35.98 -56.66
C TYR A 5 81.56 -34.45 -56.60
N GLN A 6 80.98 -33.77 -57.58
CA GLN A 6 80.52 -32.38 -57.43
C GLN A 6 79.27 -32.42 -56.54
N GLU A 7 79.42 -32.13 -55.25
CA GLU A 7 78.31 -31.83 -54.35
C GLU A 7 77.95 -30.34 -54.40
N MET A 8 76.67 -30.08 -54.17
CA MET A 8 75.87 -28.94 -54.63
C MET A 8 76.07 -27.67 -53.78
N PRO A 9 76.46 -26.52 -54.37
CA PRO A 9 76.54 -25.25 -53.65
C PRO A 9 75.17 -24.63 -53.29
N MET A 10 74.06 -25.13 -53.88
CA MET A 10 72.70 -24.60 -53.64
C MET A 10 72.06 -25.08 -52.33
N GLU A 11 72.54 -26.19 -51.75
CA GLU A 11 71.96 -26.73 -50.50
C GLU A 11 72.48 -26.03 -49.24
N ASN A 12 73.67 -25.41 -49.32
CA ASN A 12 74.30 -24.77 -48.16
C ASN A 12 73.69 -23.39 -47.85
N ASP A 13 73.41 -22.58 -48.89
CA ASP A 13 72.75 -21.27 -48.73
C ASP A 13 71.31 -21.42 -48.19
N ALA A 14 70.57 -22.42 -48.68
CA ALA A 14 69.24 -22.75 -48.18
C ALA A 14 69.26 -23.21 -46.70
N CYS A 15 70.34 -23.89 -46.28
CA CYS A 15 70.52 -24.31 -44.90
C CYS A 15 70.79 -23.11 -43.96
N GLU A 16 71.57 -22.13 -44.41
CA GLU A 16 71.85 -20.90 -43.64
C GLU A 16 70.60 -20.01 -43.49
N ASP A 17 69.80 -19.86 -44.55
CA ASP A 17 68.56 -19.08 -44.49
C ASP A 17 67.51 -19.72 -43.57
N LEU A 18 67.42 -21.05 -43.56
CA LEU A 18 66.58 -21.78 -42.59
C LEU A 18 67.06 -21.57 -41.15
N GLN A 19 68.37 -21.55 -40.90
CA GLN A 19 68.91 -21.26 -39.57
C GLN A 19 68.59 -19.84 -39.10
N ARG A 20 68.67 -18.85 -39.98
CA ARG A 20 68.26 -17.46 -39.69
C ARG A 20 66.77 -17.39 -39.33
N SER A 21 65.92 -18.01 -40.14
CA SER A 21 64.47 -18.06 -39.89
C SER A 21 64.14 -18.75 -38.55
N ILE A 22 64.84 -19.82 -38.18
CA ILE A 22 64.66 -20.47 -36.87
C ILE A 22 65.03 -19.54 -35.71
N VAL A 23 66.09 -18.73 -35.84
CA VAL A 23 66.49 -17.78 -34.79
C VAL A 23 65.47 -16.65 -34.66
N GLU A 24 64.98 -16.12 -35.79
CA GLU A 24 63.93 -15.09 -35.83
C GLU A 24 62.62 -15.60 -35.19
N LEU A 25 62.15 -16.78 -35.60
CA LEU A 25 60.94 -17.40 -35.04
C LEU A 25 61.09 -17.69 -33.54
N LYS A 26 62.28 -18.07 -33.07
CA LYS A 26 62.53 -18.25 -31.63
C LYS A 26 62.48 -16.94 -30.86
N ALA A 27 63.01 -15.86 -31.43
CA ALA A 27 62.92 -14.52 -30.84
C ALA A 27 61.47 -14.04 -30.78
N GLU A 28 60.71 -14.25 -31.87
CA GLU A 28 59.29 -13.90 -31.94
C GLU A 28 58.44 -14.72 -30.94
N ILE A 29 58.71 -16.03 -30.79
CA ILE A 29 58.05 -16.86 -29.77
C ILE A 29 58.34 -16.34 -28.36
N ALA A 30 59.57 -15.93 -28.07
CA ALA A 30 59.94 -15.39 -26.76
C ALA A 30 59.21 -14.05 -26.49
N GLU A 31 59.13 -13.18 -27.50
CA GLU A 31 58.39 -11.93 -27.41
C GLU A 31 56.88 -12.17 -27.19
N LEU A 32 56.27 -13.05 -27.99
CA LEU A 32 54.86 -13.42 -27.85
C LEU A 32 54.56 -14.06 -26.49
N GLN A 33 55.48 -14.86 -25.94
CA GLN A 33 55.35 -15.41 -24.59
C GLN A 33 55.38 -14.31 -23.52
N GLN A 34 56.27 -13.33 -23.67
CA GLN A 34 56.35 -12.19 -22.75
C GLN A 34 55.09 -11.31 -22.82
N GLN A 35 54.62 -11.00 -24.04
CA GLN A 35 53.38 -10.24 -24.26
C GLN A 35 52.18 -10.97 -23.66
N LYS A 36 52.07 -12.29 -23.88
CA LYS A 36 51.02 -13.11 -23.27
C LYS A 36 51.07 -13.08 -21.75
N ALA A 37 52.26 -13.19 -21.15
CA ALA A 37 52.41 -13.14 -19.69
C ALA A 37 51.99 -11.78 -19.12
N GLN A 38 52.35 -10.68 -19.80
CA GLN A 38 51.93 -9.33 -19.42
C GLN A 38 50.42 -9.12 -19.55
N LEU A 39 49.80 -9.62 -20.62
CA LEU A 39 48.34 -9.56 -20.81
C LEU A 39 47.59 -10.36 -19.73
N ILE A 40 48.10 -11.54 -19.35
CA ILE A 40 47.50 -12.32 -18.26
C ILE A 40 47.64 -11.57 -16.93
N ALA A 41 48.83 -11.04 -16.62
CA ALA A 41 49.06 -10.29 -15.39
C ALA A 41 48.11 -9.09 -15.27
N THR A 42 48.03 -8.26 -16.31
CA THR A 42 47.14 -7.09 -16.35
C THR A 42 45.66 -7.46 -16.24
N GLN A 43 45.22 -8.52 -16.92
CA GLN A 43 43.84 -9.03 -16.78
C GLN A 43 43.56 -9.54 -15.36
N THR A 44 44.50 -10.26 -14.74
CA THR A 44 44.33 -10.76 -13.37
C THR A 44 44.28 -9.63 -12.35
N GLU A 45 45.10 -8.58 -12.51
CA GLU A 45 45.08 -7.40 -11.65
C GLU A 45 43.76 -6.62 -11.80
N ALA A 46 43.29 -6.41 -13.03
CA ALA A 46 42.01 -5.74 -13.28
C ALA A 46 40.83 -6.52 -12.67
N LEU A 47 40.82 -7.85 -12.82
CA LEU A 47 39.83 -8.71 -12.19
C LEU A 47 39.89 -8.61 -10.67
N GLN A 48 41.08 -8.68 -10.07
CA GLN A 48 41.27 -8.54 -8.62
C GLN A 48 40.76 -7.19 -8.10
N GLN A 49 41.08 -6.08 -8.78
CA GLN A 49 40.60 -4.75 -8.40
C GLN A 49 39.07 -4.65 -8.49
N SER A 50 38.47 -5.19 -9.56
CA SER A 50 37.00 -5.21 -9.71
C SER A 50 36.29 -6.03 -8.63
N LEU A 51 36.90 -7.16 -8.23
CA LEU A 51 36.40 -8.03 -7.17
C LEU A 51 36.49 -7.34 -5.81
N GLN A 52 37.61 -6.68 -5.50
CA GLN A 52 37.78 -5.91 -4.27
C GLN A 52 36.79 -4.73 -4.18
N ALA A 53 36.60 -4.00 -5.29
CA ALA A 53 35.61 -2.92 -5.35
C ALA A 53 34.18 -3.45 -5.14
N SER A 54 33.86 -4.59 -5.74
CA SER A 54 32.55 -5.22 -5.55
C SER A 54 32.34 -5.69 -4.11
N LEU A 55 33.32 -6.36 -3.51
CA LEU A 55 33.27 -6.84 -2.12
C LEU A 55 33.06 -5.68 -1.13
N SER A 56 33.83 -4.59 -1.28
CA SER A 56 33.68 -3.43 -0.40
C SER A 56 32.29 -2.76 -0.54
N LEU A 57 31.72 -2.71 -1.75
CA LEU A 57 30.37 -2.22 -1.97
C LEU A 57 29.32 -3.13 -1.31
N TYR A 58 29.48 -4.46 -1.39
CA TYR A 58 28.61 -5.40 -0.70
C TYR A 58 28.69 -5.26 0.82
N GLU A 59 29.88 -5.07 1.38
CA GLU A 59 30.08 -4.84 2.81
C GLU A 59 29.41 -3.55 3.27
N GLN A 60 29.54 -2.46 2.51
CA GLN A 60 28.86 -1.19 2.80
C GLN A 60 27.34 -1.35 2.81
N LYS A 61 26.76 -2.00 1.79
CA LYS A 61 25.31 -2.27 1.73
C LYS A 61 24.84 -3.14 2.89
N LYS A 62 25.62 -4.17 3.26
CA LYS A 62 25.31 -5.02 4.41
C LYS A 62 25.28 -4.22 5.70
N GLN A 63 26.24 -3.33 5.90
CA GLN A 63 26.31 -2.47 7.09
C GLN A 63 25.12 -1.50 7.13
N GLU A 64 24.79 -0.85 6.01
CA GLU A 64 23.65 0.07 5.93
C GLU A 64 22.33 -0.64 6.27
N LEU A 65 22.10 -1.84 5.72
CA LEU A 65 20.92 -2.64 6.03
C LEU A 65 20.87 -3.04 7.51
N GLN A 66 22.01 -3.40 8.09
CA GLN A 66 22.10 -3.74 9.51
C GLN A 66 21.71 -2.55 10.40
N ASP A 67 22.16 -1.34 10.04
CA ASP A 67 21.83 -0.12 10.77
C ASP A 67 20.33 0.22 10.64
N GLN A 68 19.75 0.05 9.45
CA GLN A 68 18.31 0.22 9.24
C GLN A 68 17.49 -0.77 10.08
N ILE A 69 17.90 -2.03 10.15
CA ILE A 69 17.27 -3.05 11.00
C ILE A 69 17.30 -2.63 12.47
N ASN A 70 18.46 -2.18 12.97
CA ASN A 70 18.61 -1.72 14.35
C ASN A 70 17.67 -0.54 14.67
N VAL A 71 17.54 0.42 13.76
CA VAL A 71 16.61 1.55 13.92
C VAL A 71 15.16 1.09 13.95
N LEU A 72 14.78 0.15 13.07
CA LEU A 72 13.42 -0.40 13.02
C LEU A 72 13.08 -1.19 14.29
N GLN A 73 14.03 -1.99 14.80
CA GLN A 73 13.85 -2.73 16.06
C GLN A 73 13.63 -1.78 17.24
N ARG A 74 14.46 -0.74 17.39
CA ARG A 74 14.26 0.28 18.45
C ARG A 74 12.89 0.97 18.36
N LYS A 75 12.44 1.30 17.14
CA LYS A 75 11.11 1.87 16.91
C LYS A 75 10.00 0.88 17.32
N ALA A 76 10.14 -0.40 16.97
CA ALA A 76 9.19 -1.43 17.32
C ALA A 76 9.10 -1.63 18.84
N GLU A 77 10.23 -1.68 19.54
CA GLU A 77 10.30 -1.77 21.00
C GLU A 77 9.63 -0.57 21.68
N ARG A 78 9.91 0.65 21.20
CA ARG A 78 9.26 1.86 21.70
C ARG A 78 7.74 1.81 21.51
N ILE A 79 7.26 1.43 20.32
CA ILE A 79 5.83 1.29 20.06
C ILE A 79 5.21 0.23 20.97
N GLN A 80 5.88 -0.90 21.19
CA GLN A 80 5.39 -1.93 22.12
C GLN A 80 5.31 -1.43 23.56
N GLN A 81 6.29 -0.67 24.03
CA GLN A 81 6.27 -0.05 25.36
C GLN A 81 5.12 0.96 25.48
N GLU A 82 4.97 1.85 24.51
CA GLU A 82 3.86 2.81 24.43
C GLU A 82 2.51 2.09 24.40
N MET A 83 2.39 0.98 23.67
CA MET A 83 1.19 0.15 23.69
C MET A 83 0.94 -0.44 25.07
N ARG A 84 1.93 -1.08 25.72
CA ARG A 84 1.74 -1.69 27.05
C ARG A 84 1.29 -0.67 28.10
N THR A 85 1.88 0.53 28.11
CA THR A 85 1.53 1.57 29.08
C THR A 85 0.21 2.26 28.74
N THR A 86 -0.09 2.48 27.46
CA THR A 86 -1.32 3.15 27.03
C THR A 86 -2.54 2.22 27.07
N TYR A 87 -2.40 0.93 26.73
CA TYR A 87 -3.52 0.00 26.63
C TYR A 87 -4.16 -0.33 27.98
N ALA A 88 -3.37 -0.42 29.06
CA ALA A 88 -3.87 -0.71 30.40
C ALA A 88 -4.79 0.41 30.95
N GLY A 89 -4.48 1.68 30.65
CA GLY A 89 -5.31 2.81 31.06
C GLY A 89 -6.52 3.02 30.14
N VAL A 90 -6.32 2.93 28.82
CA VAL A 90 -7.38 3.20 27.84
C VAL A 90 -8.48 2.13 27.87
N SER A 91 -8.17 0.85 28.11
CA SER A 91 -9.22 -0.17 28.24
C SER A 91 -10.08 0.04 29.49
N GLN A 92 -9.47 0.47 30.60
CA GLN A 92 -10.19 0.77 31.84
C GLN A 92 -11.09 2.01 31.67
N ASP A 93 -10.57 3.07 31.06
CA ASP A 93 -11.35 4.28 30.77
C ASP A 93 -12.51 4.04 29.79
N ILE A 94 -12.35 3.09 28.87
CA ILE A 94 -13.43 2.66 27.97
C ILE A 94 -14.47 1.87 28.77
N ALA A 95 -14.06 0.93 29.63
CA ALA A 95 -14.99 0.14 30.44
C ALA A 95 -15.84 1.03 31.38
N VAL A 96 -15.21 1.99 32.05
CA VAL A 96 -15.90 2.96 32.92
C VAL A 96 -16.89 3.80 32.13
N ARG A 97 -16.52 4.29 30.94
CA ARG A 97 -17.44 5.06 30.09
C ARG A 97 -18.62 4.24 29.55
N VAL A 98 -18.37 3.00 29.13
CA VAL A 98 -19.43 2.09 28.66
C VAL A 98 -20.41 1.78 29.80
N GLN A 99 -19.91 1.57 31.01
CA GLN A 99 -20.73 1.35 32.19
C GLN A 99 -21.54 2.61 32.56
N GLY A 100 -20.93 3.79 32.57
CA GLY A 100 -21.64 5.05 32.82
C GLY A 100 -22.73 5.34 31.76
N PHE A 101 -22.50 4.98 30.50
CA PHE A 101 -23.52 5.09 29.45
C PHE A 101 -24.67 4.10 29.66
N ARG A 102 -24.39 2.87 30.08
CA ARG A 102 -25.42 1.90 30.47
C ARG A 102 -26.27 2.44 31.61
N ASP A 103 -25.66 2.98 32.66
CA ASP A 103 -26.37 3.53 33.81
C ASP A 103 -27.23 4.74 33.41
N TYR A 104 -26.72 5.60 32.52
CA TYR A 104 -27.48 6.72 31.94
C TYR A 104 -28.69 6.28 31.12
N LEU A 105 -28.56 5.25 30.28
CA LEU A 105 -29.67 4.71 29.50
C LEU A 105 -30.75 4.09 30.38
N VAL A 106 -30.35 3.36 31.43
CA VAL A 106 -31.29 2.77 32.40
C VAL A 106 -32.03 3.88 33.14
N GLY A 107 -31.34 4.93 33.59
CA GLY A 107 -31.96 6.10 34.21
C GLY A 107 -32.93 6.81 33.28
N SER A 108 -32.53 7.05 32.03
CA SER A 108 -33.37 7.72 31.03
C SER A 108 -34.63 6.91 30.69
N LEU A 109 -34.55 5.57 30.67
CA LEU A 109 -35.71 4.69 30.50
C LEU A 109 -36.65 4.75 31.70
N GLN A 110 -36.10 4.76 32.92
CA GLN A 110 -36.89 4.93 34.14
C GLN A 110 -37.61 6.28 34.15
N ASP A 111 -36.91 7.35 33.77
CA ASP A 111 -37.48 8.70 33.68
C ASP A 111 -38.56 8.80 32.59
N LEU A 112 -38.41 8.09 31.47
CA LEU A 112 -39.43 8.00 30.42
C LEU A 112 -40.67 7.24 30.90
N VAL A 113 -40.49 6.09 31.55
CA VAL A 113 -41.60 5.28 32.12
C VAL A 113 -42.38 6.09 33.15
N THR A 114 -41.68 6.77 34.07
CA THR A 114 -42.34 7.63 35.07
C THR A 114 -43.00 8.86 34.44
N SER A 115 -42.49 9.36 33.31
CA SER A 115 -43.13 10.45 32.55
C SER A 115 -44.40 9.98 31.83
N VAL A 116 -44.42 8.74 31.33
CA VAL A 116 -45.59 8.12 30.70
C VAL A 116 -46.67 7.78 31.74
N GLU A 117 -46.30 7.33 32.94
CA GLU A 117 -47.25 7.08 34.03
C GLU A 117 -47.94 8.36 34.56
N LYS A 118 -47.28 9.53 34.43
CA LYS A 118 -47.84 10.83 34.82
C LYS A 118 -48.72 11.46 33.73
N LEU A 119 -48.74 10.92 32.52
CA LEU A 119 -49.67 11.33 31.47
C LEU A 119 -51.02 10.63 31.68
N GLU A 120 -51.99 11.35 32.26
CA GLU A 120 -53.39 10.93 32.20
C GLU A 120 -53.86 10.95 30.73
N LEU A 121 -54.05 9.76 30.17
CA LEU A 121 -54.57 9.53 28.82
C LEU A 121 -56.03 10.00 28.74
N VAL A 122 -56.25 11.22 28.26
CA VAL A 122 -57.56 11.69 27.79
C VAL A 122 -57.90 10.93 26.49
N PRO A 123 -59.08 10.30 26.37
CA PRO A 123 -59.44 9.54 25.17
C PRO A 123 -59.67 10.51 24.01
N VAL A 124 -58.89 10.34 22.93
CA VAL A 124 -59.03 11.06 21.67
C VAL A 124 -60.24 10.48 20.89
N PRO A 125 -61.17 11.30 20.39
CA PRO A 125 -62.31 10.83 19.59
C PRO A 125 -61.86 10.26 18.23
N PRO A 126 -62.63 9.33 17.62
CA PRO A 126 -62.19 8.58 16.45
C PRO A 126 -62.13 9.47 15.21
N ALA A 127 -60.93 9.70 14.70
CA ALA A 127 -60.69 10.27 13.38
C ALA A 127 -60.35 9.16 12.37
N THR A 128 -61.10 9.22 11.26
CA THR A 128 -60.95 8.63 9.92
C THR A 128 -59.64 7.90 9.55
N PRO A 129 -59.73 6.85 8.70
CA PRO A 129 -58.60 5.98 8.37
C PRO A 129 -57.45 6.75 7.72
N ALA A 130 -56.28 6.68 8.35
CA ALA A 130 -55.03 7.18 7.81
C ALA A 130 -54.56 6.30 6.64
N PRO A 131 -53.80 6.85 5.67
CA PRO A 131 -53.26 6.11 4.54
C PRO A 131 -52.33 4.98 5.00
N GLU A 132 -52.34 3.87 4.26
CA GLU A 132 -51.51 2.70 4.49
C GLU A 132 -50.05 3.08 4.76
N VAL A 133 -49.57 2.64 5.93
CA VAL A 133 -48.16 2.59 6.27
C VAL A 133 -47.47 1.71 5.21
N PRO A 134 -46.44 2.20 4.48
CA PRO A 134 -45.71 1.34 3.58
C PRO A 134 -45.07 0.21 4.40
N ALA A 135 -45.25 -1.01 3.91
CA ALA A 135 -44.80 -2.25 4.55
C ALA A 135 -43.34 -2.15 5.04
N PRO A 136 -42.98 -2.86 6.13
CA PRO A 136 -41.61 -2.98 6.58
C PRO A 136 -40.72 -3.35 5.38
N GLN A 137 -39.82 -2.45 5.00
CA GLN A 137 -38.82 -2.74 3.99
C GLN A 137 -38.08 -3.99 4.45
N GLU A 138 -38.05 -5.00 3.57
CA GLU A 138 -37.28 -6.22 3.77
C GLU A 138 -35.88 -5.84 4.22
N VAL A 139 -35.53 -6.28 5.43
CA VAL A 139 -34.13 -6.34 5.86
C VAL A 139 -33.38 -7.09 4.76
N PRO A 140 -32.38 -6.47 4.09
CA PRO A 140 -31.68 -7.16 3.02
C PRO A 140 -31.09 -8.44 3.59
N LEU A 141 -31.54 -9.59 3.06
CA LEU A 141 -30.96 -10.88 3.37
C LEU A 141 -29.45 -10.79 3.20
N LEU A 142 -28.75 -11.42 4.14
CA LEU A 142 -27.30 -11.45 4.27
C LEU A 142 -26.70 -12.32 3.14
N ALA A 143 -26.91 -11.91 1.88
CA ALA A 143 -26.40 -12.62 0.71
C ALA A 143 -24.93 -12.28 0.48
N GLU A 144 -24.14 -13.28 0.10
CA GLU A 144 -22.71 -13.16 -0.18
C GLU A 144 -22.43 -12.31 -1.44
N ASP A 145 -23.48 -11.96 -2.20
CA ASP A 145 -23.38 -11.36 -3.55
C ASP A 145 -24.02 -9.96 -3.67
N VAL A 146 -24.00 -9.13 -2.61
CA VAL A 146 -24.63 -7.78 -2.62
C VAL A 146 -24.14 -6.88 -3.77
N PHE A 147 -22.92 -7.12 -4.27
CA PHE A 147 -22.25 -6.27 -5.25
C PHE A 147 -22.08 -6.88 -6.63
N ASP A 148 -22.59 -8.09 -6.88
CA ASP A 148 -22.40 -8.76 -8.17
C ASP A 148 -23.09 -8.02 -9.32
N ASP A 149 -24.32 -7.54 -9.10
CA ASP A 149 -25.05 -6.68 -10.06
C ASP A 149 -24.30 -5.38 -10.39
N TYR A 150 -23.41 -4.94 -9.49
CA TYR A 150 -22.65 -3.71 -9.61
C TYR A 150 -21.17 -3.94 -9.96
N LYS A 151 -20.74 -5.18 -10.16
CA LYS A 151 -19.33 -5.56 -10.31
C LYS A 151 -18.63 -4.84 -11.45
N GLU A 152 -19.25 -4.79 -12.63
CA GLU A 152 -18.71 -4.06 -13.78
C GLU A 152 -18.60 -2.57 -13.48
N LYS A 153 -19.63 -1.98 -12.88
CA LYS A 153 -19.69 -0.56 -12.54
C LYS A 153 -18.63 -0.17 -11.49
N ILE A 154 -18.41 -1.02 -10.48
CA ILE A 154 -17.39 -0.83 -9.45
C ILE A 154 -16.00 -0.87 -10.08
N THR A 155 -15.72 -1.89 -10.90
CA THR A 155 -14.43 -2.02 -11.60
C THR A 155 -14.14 -0.82 -12.50
N GLN A 156 -15.13 -0.39 -13.30
CA GLN A 156 -15.01 0.81 -14.14
C GLN A 156 -14.74 2.09 -13.33
N LEU A 157 -15.37 2.25 -12.16
CA LEU A 157 -15.12 3.40 -11.29
C LEU A 157 -13.70 3.38 -10.72
N LEU A 158 -13.22 2.22 -10.27
CA LEU A 158 -11.86 2.07 -9.75
C LEU A 158 -10.80 2.30 -10.83
N ASP A 159 -11.02 1.79 -12.04
CA ASP A 159 -10.15 2.05 -13.18
C ASP A 159 -10.16 3.52 -13.58
N ARG A 160 -11.32 4.19 -13.53
CA ARG A 160 -11.40 5.63 -13.79
C ARG A 160 -10.58 6.43 -12.77
N TYR A 161 -10.64 6.10 -11.48
CA TYR A 161 -9.84 6.77 -10.47
C TYR A 161 -8.33 6.63 -10.73
N ARG A 162 -7.91 5.51 -11.32
CA ARG A 162 -6.51 5.25 -11.67
C ARG A 162 -6.06 5.96 -12.95
N THR A 163 -6.91 5.97 -13.97
CA THR A 163 -6.56 6.45 -15.32
C THR A 163 -6.84 7.94 -15.54
N MET A 164 -7.84 8.49 -14.85
CA MET A 164 -8.27 9.89 -14.97
C MET A 164 -8.50 10.50 -13.58
N PRO A 165 -7.44 10.91 -12.86
CA PRO A 165 -7.58 11.59 -11.58
C PRO A 165 -8.21 12.98 -11.77
N ASP A 166 -9.34 13.22 -11.12
CA ASP A 166 -10.10 14.47 -11.22
C ASP A 166 -9.92 15.32 -9.93
N TYR A 167 -8.85 16.12 -9.89
CA TYR A 167 -8.51 16.94 -8.71
C TYR A 167 -9.57 17.98 -8.32
N TYR A 168 -10.49 18.31 -9.22
CA TYR A 168 -11.55 19.31 -9.00
C TYR A 168 -12.96 18.70 -9.12
N GLY A 169 -13.06 17.37 -9.08
CA GLY A 169 -14.32 16.67 -9.30
C GLY A 169 -15.41 17.07 -8.30
N PRO A 170 -16.70 16.96 -8.64
CA PRO A 170 -17.79 17.28 -7.73
C PRO A 170 -17.70 16.49 -6.41
N ALA A 171 -18.39 16.99 -5.37
CA ALA A 171 -18.36 16.36 -4.05
C ALA A 171 -18.64 14.85 -4.14
N TRP A 172 -17.91 14.07 -3.33
CA TRP A 172 -17.96 12.61 -3.26
C TRP A 172 -17.32 11.84 -4.39
N LYS A 173 -16.65 12.52 -5.34
CA LYS A 173 -15.72 11.86 -6.28
C LYS A 173 -14.29 11.95 -5.77
N LEU A 174 -13.49 10.93 -6.06
CA LEU A 174 -12.10 10.88 -5.65
C LEU A 174 -11.25 11.92 -6.39
N ARG A 175 -10.61 12.83 -5.64
CA ARG A 175 -9.79 13.95 -6.14
C ARG A 175 -8.27 13.74 -6.04
N ARG A 176 -7.84 12.52 -5.78
CA ARG A 176 -6.44 12.17 -5.54
C ARG A 176 -5.98 11.05 -6.46
N THR A 177 -4.68 10.98 -6.68
CA THR A 177 -4.02 9.92 -7.45
C THR A 177 -4.29 8.57 -6.79
N PHE A 178 -4.74 7.61 -7.60
CA PHE A 178 -5.14 6.29 -7.13
C PHE A 178 -4.33 5.22 -7.86
N GLU A 179 -3.50 4.49 -7.11
CA GLU A 179 -2.64 3.45 -7.66
C GLU A 179 -3.34 2.09 -7.72
N LYS A 180 -2.78 1.17 -8.52
CA LYS A 180 -3.31 -0.20 -8.64
C LYS A 180 -3.42 -0.91 -7.28
N VAL A 181 -2.41 -0.73 -6.42
CA VAL A 181 -2.39 -1.35 -5.08
C VAL A 181 -3.60 -0.90 -4.24
N HIS A 182 -4.03 0.35 -4.38
CA HIS A 182 -5.24 0.84 -3.70
C HIS A 182 -6.52 0.29 -4.33
N SER A 183 -6.56 0.21 -5.66
CA SER A 183 -7.68 -0.37 -6.41
C SER A 183 -7.94 -1.81 -6.02
N ASP A 184 -6.90 -2.64 -6.04
CA ASP A 184 -6.99 -4.07 -5.71
C ASP A 184 -7.50 -4.26 -4.27
N ARG A 185 -7.10 -3.38 -3.35
CA ARG A 185 -7.55 -3.41 -1.94
C ARG A 185 -9.04 -3.09 -1.78
N VAL A 186 -9.53 -2.08 -2.52
CA VAL A 186 -10.94 -1.69 -2.50
C VAL A 186 -11.79 -2.76 -3.19
N ALA A 187 -11.31 -3.30 -4.33
CA ALA A 187 -11.96 -4.38 -5.05
C ALA A 187 -12.08 -5.64 -4.19
N ASP A 188 -10.99 -6.06 -3.52
CA ASP A 188 -11.00 -7.19 -2.60
C ASP A 188 -12.03 -7.01 -1.48
N TRP A 189 -12.16 -5.79 -0.93
CA TRP A 189 -13.15 -5.52 0.09
C TRP A 189 -14.60 -5.59 -0.44
N PHE A 190 -14.86 -5.09 -1.64
CA PHE A 190 -16.19 -5.21 -2.26
C PHE A 190 -16.54 -6.65 -2.63
N PHE A 191 -15.62 -7.40 -3.24
CA PHE A 191 -15.92 -8.69 -3.86
C PHE A 191 -15.62 -9.89 -2.98
N LYS A 192 -14.58 -9.85 -2.14
CA LYS A 192 -14.26 -10.98 -1.24
C LYS A 192 -14.95 -10.84 0.11
N ALA A 193 -15.17 -9.60 0.57
CA ALA A 193 -15.78 -9.32 1.86
C ALA A 193 -17.20 -8.75 1.76
N ALA A 194 -17.79 -8.71 0.56
CA ALA A 194 -19.13 -8.16 0.30
C ALA A 194 -19.34 -6.76 0.92
N GLY A 195 -18.31 -5.92 0.91
CA GLY A 195 -18.32 -4.58 1.52
C GLY A 195 -18.45 -4.58 3.05
N ARG A 196 -18.02 -5.66 3.72
CA ARG A 196 -18.06 -5.85 5.17
C ARG A 196 -16.66 -6.14 5.72
N GLY A 197 -16.52 -6.06 7.03
CA GLY A 197 -15.26 -6.36 7.72
C GLY A 197 -14.19 -5.27 7.54
N ALA A 198 -13.01 -5.55 8.10
CA ALA A 198 -11.90 -4.61 8.12
C ALA A 198 -11.02 -4.77 6.88
N VAL A 199 -10.54 -3.64 6.35
CA VAL A 199 -9.50 -3.61 5.32
C VAL A 199 -8.14 -3.55 6.00
N SER A 200 -7.21 -4.40 5.58
CA SER A 200 -5.84 -4.37 6.09
C SER A 200 -5.15 -3.04 5.77
N SER A 201 -4.56 -2.41 6.79
CA SER A 201 -3.86 -1.12 6.70
C SER A 201 -2.75 -1.11 5.64
N MET A 202 -2.57 0.02 4.97
CA MET A 202 -1.52 0.30 3.98
C MET A 202 -0.26 0.91 4.60
N GLY A 203 -0.09 0.84 5.92
CA GLY A 203 1.11 1.31 6.63
C GLY A 203 1.13 2.81 6.91
N THR A 204 0.58 3.66 6.03
CA THR A 204 0.42 5.10 6.29
C THR A 204 -1.04 5.50 6.46
N ARG A 205 -1.29 6.47 7.35
CA ARG A 205 -2.65 6.98 7.60
C ARG A 205 -3.25 7.64 6.37
N LEU A 206 -2.45 8.38 5.61
CA LEU A 206 -2.91 9.07 4.39
C LEU A 206 -3.36 8.06 3.33
N GLN A 207 -2.63 6.96 3.14
CA GLN A 207 -3.07 5.88 2.25
C GLN A 207 -4.33 5.16 2.76
N ASN A 208 -4.47 4.97 4.07
CA ASN A 208 -5.70 4.41 4.64
C ASN A 208 -6.90 5.32 4.40
N ILE A 209 -6.72 6.64 4.55
CA ILE A 209 -7.75 7.63 4.25
C ILE A 209 -8.11 7.59 2.75
N LEU A 210 -7.11 7.46 1.86
CA LEU A 210 -7.34 7.38 0.42
C LEU A 210 -8.15 6.14 0.04
N VAL A 211 -7.79 4.97 0.56
CA VAL A 211 -8.53 3.71 0.34
C VAL A 211 -9.97 3.81 0.86
N ALA A 212 -10.15 4.35 2.07
CA ALA A 212 -11.48 4.58 2.64
C ALA A 212 -12.30 5.58 1.81
N SER A 213 -11.67 6.66 1.33
CA SER A 213 -12.30 7.66 0.46
C SER A 213 -12.79 7.02 -0.84
N ALA A 214 -11.97 6.19 -1.48
CA ALA A 214 -12.33 5.50 -2.70
C ALA A 214 -13.53 4.56 -2.48
N ALA A 215 -13.54 3.79 -1.39
CA ALA A 215 -14.68 2.93 -1.03
C ALA A 215 -15.96 3.75 -0.81
N VAL A 216 -15.88 4.86 -0.06
CA VAL A 216 -17.03 5.76 0.18
C VAL A 216 -17.53 6.39 -1.11
N SER A 217 -16.63 6.81 -2.00
CA SER A 217 -16.96 7.36 -3.33
C SER A 217 -17.76 6.35 -4.14
N VAL A 218 -17.31 5.10 -4.21
CA VAL A 218 -18.03 4.02 -4.90
C VAL A 218 -19.41 3.78 -4.26
N LEU A 219 -19.48 3.58 -2.94
CA LEU A 219 -20.74 3.36 -2.23
C LEU A 219 -21.75 4.49 -2.48
N ARG A 220 -21.28 5.74 -2.54
CA ARG A 220 -22.13 6.89 -2.79
C ARG A 220 -22.62 6.96 -4.24
N VAL A 221 -21.84 6.50 -5.20
CA VAL A 221 -22.30 6.36 -6.59
C VAL A 221 -23.36 5.26 -6.72
N LEU A 222 -23.30 4.22 -5.89
CA LEU A 222 -24.27 3.11 -5.91
C LEU A 222 -25.57 3.44 -5.16
N TYR A 223 -25.48 3.93 -3.93
CA TYR A 223 -26.64 4.10 -3.05
C TYR A 223 -27.04 5.56 -2.81
N GLY A 224 -26.27 6.52 -3.32
CA GLY A 224 -26.56 7.94 -3.21
C GLY A 224 -26.50 8.45 -1.77
N ASN A 225 -27.48 9.28 -1.41
CA ASN A 225 -27.58 9.90 -0.08
C ASN A 225 -28.02 8.94 1.03
N ARG A 226 -28.29 7.67 0.71
CA ARG A 226 -28.59 6.61 1.70
C ARG A 226 -27.34 6.19 2.48
N VAL A 227 -26.14 6.46 1.96
CA VAL A 227 -24.89 6.17 2.65
C VAL A 227 -24.63 7.24 3.72
N LYS A 228 -24.56 6.79 4.99
CA LYS A 228 -24.08 7.61 6.11
C LYS A 228 -22.73 7.09 6.55
N LEU A 229 -21.73 7.98 6.60
CA LEU A 229 -20.38 7.66 7.01
C LEU A 229 -20.21 7.98 8.50
N LEU A 230 -19.90 6.97 9.29
CA LEU A 230 -19.50 7.13 10.69
C LEU A 230 -17.98 6.92 10.81
N ILE A 231 -17.29 7.89 11.38
CA ILE A 231 -15.84 7.83 11.60
C ILE A 231 -15.60 7.75 13.10
N LEU A 232 -15.01 6.66 13.53
CA LEU A 232 -14.61 6.45 14.91
C LEU A 232 -13.10 6.60 15.02
N ALA A 233 -12.65 7.47 15.91
CA ALA A 233 -11.25 7.71 16.17
C ALA A 233 -10.99 7.70 17.68
N THR A 234 -9.81 7.24 18.08
CA THR A 234 -9.43 7.14 19.50
C THR A 234 -9.12 8.48 20.14
N SER A 235 -8.96 9.55 19.36
CA SER A 235 -8.64 10.89 19.84
C SER A 235 -9.19 11.98 18.90
N PRO A 236 -9.44 13.21 19.40
CA PRO A 236 -9.99 14.30 18.59
C PRO A 236 -9.03 14.78 17.48
N GLU A 237 -7.70 14.71 17.71
CA GLU A 237 -6.71 15.08 16.67
C GLU A 237 -6.81 14.12 15.49
N ARG A 238 -6.91 12.82 15.78
CA ARG A 238 -7.08 11.77 14.77
C ARG A 238 -8.39 11.94 14.00
N LEU A 239 -9.47 12.30 14.68
CA LEU A 239 -10.74 12.61 14.02
C LEU A 239 -10.60 13.82 13.08
N GLY A 240 -9.87 14.85 13.51
CA GLY A 240 -9.55 16.02 12.69
C GLY A 240 -8.77 15.67 11.43
N GLU A 241 -7.77 14.80 11.54
CA GLU A 241 -6.99 14.32 10.38
C GLU A 241 -7.85 13.51 9.41
N TRP A 242 -8.67 12.58 9.89
CA TRP A 242 -9.58 11.81 9.05
C TRP A 242 -10.58 12.71 8.34
N ARG A 243 -11.17 13.66 9.07
CA ARG A 243 -12.06 14.67 8.47
C ARG A 243 -11.34 15.46 7.38
N ARG A 244 -10.16 16.02 7.69
CA ARG A 244 -9.39 16.83 6.72
C ARG A 244 -9.01 16.01 5.49
N GLY A 245 -8.55 14.77 5.68
CA GLY A 245 -8.17 13.90 4.59
C GLY A 245 -9.36 13.47 3.72
N LEU A 246 -10.54 13.24 4.29
CA LEU A 246 -11.75 12.98 3.53
C LEU A 246 -12.25 14.21 2.77
N GLN A 247 -12.18 15.40 3.38
CA GLN A 247 -12.51 16.66 2.69
C GLN A 247 -11.62 16.87 1.48
N ASP A 248 -10.35 16.57 1.63
CA ASP A 248 -9.35 16.69 0.58
C ASP A 248 -9.54 15.63 -0.52
N CYS A 249 -9.79 14.37 -0.15
CA CYS A 249 -9.95 13.29 -1.11
C CYS A 249 -11.31 13.30 -1.81
N LEU A 250 -12.39 13.79 -1.18
CA LEU A 250 -13.76 13.73 -1.70
C LEU A 250 -14.38 15.10 -2.00
N GLY A 251 -13.71 16.20 -1.66
CA GLY A 251 -14.23 17.55 -1.89
C GLY A 251 -15.49 17.88 -1.08
N VAL A 252 -15.64 17.26 0.10
CA VAL A 252 -16.83 17.42 0.95
C VAL A 252 -16.65 18.56 1.97
N SER A 253 -17.73 19.24 2.32
CA SER A 253 -17.71 20.34 3.30
C SER A 253 -17.67 19.83 4.75
N ARG A 254 -17.35 20.72 5.72
CA ARG A 254 -17.37 20.37 7.17
C ARG A 254 -18.75 19.97 7.66
N ASP A 255 -19.80 20.52 7.06
CA ASP A 255 -21.19 20.38 7.50
C ASP A 255 -21.72 18.96 7.34
N VAL A 256 -21.07 18.18 6.47
CA VAL A 256 -21.37 16.77 6.20
C VAL A 256 -21.11 15.86 7.41
N PHE A 257 -20.22 16.25 8.33
CA PHE A 257 -19.72 15.40 9.41
C PHE A 257 -20.22 15.83 10.80
N GLY A 258 -21.33 16.56 10.90
CA GLY A 258 -21.93 17.01 12.17
C GLY A 258 -23.29 16.36 12.44
N PRO A 259 -23.80 16.42 13.69
CA PRO A 259 -25.22 16.17 13.94
C PRO A 259 -26.02 17.11 13.05
N ILE A 260 -26.99 16.55 12.33
CA ILE A 260 -27.71 17.21 11.23
C ILE A 260 -28.39 18.48 11.77
N GLY A 261 -27.72 19.62 11.61
CA GLY A 261 -28.35 20.92 11.59
C GLY A 261 -28.77 21.19 10.16
N HIS A 262 -30.08 21.26 9.94
CA HIS A 262 -30.72 21.72 8.71
C HIS A 262 -29.95 22.86 8.02
N ASN A 263 -29.63 22.68 6.74
CA ASN A 263 -29.49 23.69 5.66
C ASN A 263 -28.88 22.95 4.46
N SER A 264 -29.43 22.91 3.24
CA SER A 264 -30.43 23.74 2.53
C SER A 264 -31.19 22.82 1.54
N ILE A 265 -32.48 23.06 1.27
CA ILE A 265 -33.03 23.70 0.04
C ILE A 265 -32.27 23.31 -1.23
#